data_AF-A0A4Q2T9A4-F1
#
_entry.id   AF-A0A4Q2T9A4-F1
#
_cell.length_a   1.000
_cell.length_b   1.000
_cell.length_c   1.000
_cell.angle_alpha   90.00
_cell.angle_beta   90.00
_cell.angle_gamma   90.00
#
_symmetry.space_group_name_H-M   'P 1'
#
loop_
_entity.id
_entity.type
_entity.pdbx_description
1 polymer ?
#
loop_
_entity_poly.entity_id
_entity_poly.type
_entity_poly.pdbx_seq_one_letter_code
_entity_poly.pdbx_strand_id
1 'polypeptide(L)'
;MTMVVCIIAGGKAMAVVAGVFTLGWTHSVEKTEWQERWSPTAKGLVLQEARVQGSGAGMEPGDGAHREGKWWVWTPSLEPVPELVLAASGATVSGWRLCDADGCRELGRQTQTPLVLRPCD
;
A
#
# COMPACT_ATOMS: atom_id res chain seq x y z
N MET A 1 -21.47 -0.71 -6.28
CA MET A 1 -21.29 -0.17 -4.92
C MET A 1 -19.80 0.05 -4.72
N THR A 2 -19.34 1.30 -4.65
CA THR A 2 -17.93 1.60 -4.40
C THR A 2 -17.64 1.28 -2.95
N MET A 3 -16.80 0.28 -2.71
CA MET A 3 -16.38 -0.09 -1.36
C MET A 3 -15.41 0.95 -0.82
N VAL A 4 -15.45 1.14 0.50
CA VAL A 4 -14.73 2.20 1.17
C VAL A 4 -13.71 1.61 2.13
N VAL A 5 -12.51 2.19 2.21
CA VAL A 5 -11.44 1.80 3.15
C VAL A 5 -11.34 2.81 4.26
N CYS A 6 -11.29 2.30 5.49
CA CYS A 6 -11.09 3.07 6.70
C CYS A 6 -9.63 2.94 7.15
N ILE A 7 -8.99 4.07 7.45
CA ILE A 7 -7.67 4.13 8.07
C ILE A 7 -7.82 4.35 9.56
N ILE A 8 -7.32 3.39 10.36
CA ILE A 8 -7.39 3.39 11.81
C ILE A 8 -6.00 3.61 12.39
N ALA A 9 -5.86 4.62 13.24
CA ALA A 9 -4.63 4.97 13.94
C ALA A 9 -4.93 5.17 15.43
N GLY A 10 -4.25 4.44 16.31
CA GLY A 10 -4.45 4.58 17.76
C GLY A 10 -5.91 4.41 18.22
N GLY A 11 -6.67 3.54 17.54
CA GLY A 11 -8.10 3.30 17.83
C GLY A 11 -9.08 4.34 17.28
N LYS A 12 -8.63 5.32 16.49
CA LYS A 12 -9.48 6.31 15.82
C LYS A 12 -9.46 6.10 14.30
N ALA A 13 -10.62 6.08 13.66
CA ALA A 13 -10.73 6.13 12.20
C ALA A 13 -10.55 7.58 11.74
N MET A 14 -9.62 7.84 10.81
CA MET A 14 -9.23 9.21 10.42
C MET A 14 -9.43 9.52 8.93
N ALA A 15 -9.31 8.52 8.05
CA ALA A 15 -9.39 8.76 6.61
C ALA A 15 -10.14 7.63 5.90
N VAL A 16 -10.86 8.03 4.86
CA VAL A 16 -11.82 7.23 4.12
C VAL A 16 -11.42 7.26 2.66
N VAL A 17 -11.16 6.11 2.05
CA VAL A 17 -10.85 6.01 0.61
C VAL A 17 -12.00 5.31 -0.09
N ALA A 18 -12.59 5.92 -1.10
CA ALA A 18 -13.57 5.24 -1.94
C ALA A 18 -12.86 4.54 -3.12
N GLY A 19 -13.03 3.23 -3.24
CA GLY A 19 -12.57 2.46 -4.39
C GLY A 19 -11.08 2.11 -4.37
N VAL A 20 -10.51 1.99 -5.56
CA VAL A 20 -9.12 1.54 -5.75
C VAL A 20 -8.14 2.63 -5.32
N PHE A 21 -7.10 2.24 -4.60
CA PHE A 21 -6.06 3.15 -4.14
C PHE A 21 -4.67 2.58 -4.37
N THR A 22 -3.68 3.46 -4.41
CA THR A 22 -2.28 3.10 -4.52
C THR A 22 -1.55 3.42 -3.23
N LEU A 23 -0.84 2.44 -2.71
CA LEU A 23 0.08 2.60 -1.59
C LEU A 23 1.51 2.57 -2.11
N GLY A 24 2.32 3.57 -1.79
CA GLY A 24 3.72 3.66 -2.20
C GLY A 24 4.65 4.01 -1.06
N TRP A 25 5.85 3.44 -1.06
CA TRP A 25 6.89 3.73 -0.07
C TRP A 25 8.28 3.54 -0.66
N THR A 26 9.28 4.14 -0.02
CA THR A 26 10.69 3.91 -0.36
C THR A 26 11.23 2.76 0.49
N HIS A 27 11.76 1.72 -0.15
CA HIS A 27 12.40 0.61 0.54
C HIS A 27 13.63 1.11 1.31
N SER A 28 13.72 0.78 2.60
CA SER A 28 14.69 1.42 3.49
C SER A 28 16.14 1.05 3.19
N VAL A 29 16.37 -0.16 2.69
CA VAL A 29 17.70 -0.67 2.33
C VAL A 29 18.09 -0.21 0.93
N GLU A 30 17.26 -0.57 -0.06
CA GLU A 30 17.54 -0.36 -1.48
C GLU A 30 17.32 1.09 -1.95
N LYS A 31 16.63 1.90 -1.14
CA LYS A 31 16.29 3.31 -1.45
C LYS A 31 15.52 3.49 -2.76
N THR A 32 14.89 2.44 -3.27
CA THR A 32 14.02 2.51 -4.45
C THR A 32 12.55 2.52 -4.05
N GLU A 33 11.70 2.88 -5.00
CA GLU A 33 10.27 2.98 -4.78
C GLU A 33 9.56 1.64 -5.03
N TRP A 34 8.67 1.30 -4.10
CA TRP A 34 7.69 0.22 -4.22
C TRP A 34 6.29 0.83 -4.25
N GLN A 35 5.41 0.29 -5.09
CA GLN A 35 4.02 0.69 -5.13
C GLN A 35 3.09 -0.49 -5.32
N GLU A 36 1.93 -0.41 -4.70
CA GLU A 36 0.89 -1.44 -4.73
C GLU A 36 -0.47 -0.81 -4.98
N ARG A 37 -1.25 -1.42 -5.87
CA ARG A 37 -2.61 -1.01 -6.19
C ARG A 37 -3.60 -1.95 -5.53
N TRP A 38 -4.41 -1.42 -4.64
CA TRP A 38 -5.33 -2.16 -3.79
C TRP A 38 -6.77 -1.81 -4.10
N SER A 39 -7.65 -2.81 -4.06
CA SER A 39 -9.09 -2.63 -4.20
C SER A 39 -9.84 -3.20 -3.00
N PRO A 40 -10.70 -2.41 -2.35
CA PRO A 40 -11.58 -2.93 -1.32
C PRO A 40 -12.70 -3.78 -1.90
N THR A 41 -13.00 -4.89 -1.23
CA THR A 41 -14.08 -5.83 -1.57
C THR A 41 -14.75 -6.33 -0.30
N ALA A 42 -15.89 -7.02 -0.44
CA ALA A 42 -16.63 -7.54 0.72
C ALA A 42 -15.86 -8.64 1.48
N LYS A 43 -14.84 -9.21 0.85
CA LYS A 43 -13.98 -10.24 1.42
C LYS A 43 -12.69 -9.67 2.03
N GLY A 44 -12.41 -8.37 1.86
CA GLY A 44 -11.14 -7.77 2.22
C GLY A 44 -10.55 -6.89 1.11
N LEU A 45 -9.30 -6.50 1.29
CA LEU A 45 -8.47 -5.77 0.35
C LEU A 45 -7.80 -6.74 -0.63
N VAL A 46 -7.91 -6.48 -1.92
CA VAL A 46 -7.31 -7.28 -2.98
C VAL A 46 -6.16 -6.50 -3.61
N LEU A 47 -4.97 -7.10 -3.64
CA LEU A 47 -3.81 -6.56 -4.35
C LEU A 47 -3.96 -6.82 -5.84
N GLN A 48 -4.18 -5.77 -6.63
CA GLN A 48 -4.38 -5.89 -8.08
C GLN A 48 -3.06 -5.83 -8.86
N GLU A 49 -2.09 -5.06 -8.35
CA GLU A 49 -0.82 -4.83 -9.01
C GLU A 49 0.22 -4.47 -7.96
N ALA A 50 1.43 -4.99 -8.12
CA ALA A 50 2.61 -4.53 -7.41
C ALA A 50 3.69 -4.12 -8.41
N ARG A 51 4.46 -3.09 -8.06
CA ARG A 51 5.56 -2.61 -8.89
C ARG A 51 6.73 -2.09 -8.08
N VAL A 52 7.94 -2.33 -8.58
CA VAL A 52 9.20 -1.90 -7.96
C VAL A 52 10.18 -1.33 -8.99
N GLN A 53 10.97 -0.32 -8.62
CA GLN A 53 11.95 0.30 -9.53
C GLN A 53 13.29 -0.43 -9.63
N GLY A 54 13.51 -1.47 -8.83
CA GLY A 54 14.78 -2.21 -8.78
C GLY A 54 14.57 -3.66 -8.39
N SER A 55 15.60 -4.48 -8.61
CA SER A 55 15.67 -5.88 -8.20
C SER A 55 16.84 -6.02 -7.23
N GLY A 56 16.61 -5.59 -5.99
CA GLY A 56 17.55 -5.70 -4.88
C GLY A 56 17.07 -6.74 -3.87
N ALA A 57 17.86 -7.01 -2.83
CA ALA A 57 17.53 -8.06 -1.86
C ALA A 57 16.24 -7.71 -1.09
N GLY A 58 15.24 -8.59 -1.18
CA GLY A 58 13.92 -8.36 -0.59
C GLY A 58 13.01 -7.44 -1.42
N MET A 59 13.37 -7.19 -2.68
CA MET A 59 12.58 -6.45 -3.65
C MET A 59 12.43 -7.21 -4.98
N GLU A 60 12.56 -8.53 -4.94
CA GLU A 60 12.44 -9.35 -6.14
C GLU A 60 11.03 -9.23 -6.73
N PRO A 61 10.91 -8.89 -8.03
CA PRO A 61 9.62 -8.91 -8.71
C PRO A 61 8.98 -10.29 -8.63
N GLY A 62 7.65 -10.33 -8.48
CA GLY A 62 6.90 -11.59 -8.42
C GLY A 62 6.85 -12.34 -9.76
N ASP A 63 6.28 -13.54 -9.72
CA ASP A 63 6.11 -14.38 -10.90
C ASP A 63 5.36 -13.65 -12.02
N GLY A 64 5.87 -13.77 -13.24
CA GLY A 64 5.29 -13.13 -14.41
C GLY A 64 5.56 -11.64 -14.52
N ALA A 65 6.45 -11.06 -13.70
CA ALA A 65 6.78 -9.65 -13.80
C ALA A 65 7.38 -9.26 -15.16
N HIS A 66 6.93 -8.12 -15.70
CA HIS A 66 7.47 -7.51 -16.91
C HIS A 66 7.99 -6.10 -16.63
N ARG A 67 8.83 -5.58 -17.54
CA ARG A 67 9.37 -4.22 -17.42
C ARG A 67 8.46 -3.20 -18.08
N GLU A 68 8.10 -2.16 -17.32
CA GLU A 68 7.48 -0.94 -17.82
C GLU A 68 8.37 0.27 -17.49
N GLY A 69 9.22 0.64 -18.44
CA GLY A 69 10.21 1.70 -18.26
C GLY A 69 11.21 1.37 -17.15
N LYS A 70 11.12 2.09 -16.02
CA LYS A 70 11.94 1.85 -14.83
C LYS A 70 11.33 0.88 -13.82
N TRP A 71 10.11 0.41 -14.06
CA TRP A 71 9.37 -0.44 -13.14
C TRP A 71 9.40 -1.89 -13.59
N TRP A 72 9.50 -2.79 -12.64
CA TRP A 72 8.99 -4.16 -12.76
C TRP A 72 7.56 -4.16 -12.25
N VAL A 73 6.63 -4.69 -13.02
CA VAL A 73 5.20 -4.70 -12.72
C VAL A 73 4.70 -6.13 -12.80
N TRP A 74 3.88 -6.54 -11.84
CA TRP A 74 3.22 -7.85 -11.83
C TRP A 74 1.88 -7.79 -11.10
N THR A 75 1.07 -8.83 -11.31
CA THR A 75 -0.18 -9.04 -10.58
C THR A 75 0.01 -10.15 -9.55
N PRO A 76 0.06 -9.83 -8.25
CA PRO A 76 0.21 -10.83 -7.20
C PRO A 76 -0.99 -11.78 -7.13
N SER A 77 -0.70 -13.07 -6.97
CA SER A 77 -1.70 -14.12 -6.72
C SER A 77 -1.94 -14.27 -5.21
N LEU A 78 -2.46 -13.21 -4.57
CA LEU A 78 -2.78 -13.22 -3.14
C LEU A 78 -4.30 -13.31 -2.93
N GLU A 79 -4.72 -14.05 -1.91
CA GLU A 79 -6.10 -14.01 -1.44
C GLU A 79 -6.43 -12.63 -0.86
N PRO A 80 -7.72 -12.22 -0.84
CA PRO A 80 -8.13 -10.98 -0.20
C PRO A 80 -7.66 -10.96 1.27
N VAL A 81 -6.98 -9.90 1.66
CA VAL A 81 -6.52 -9.71 3.05
C VAL A 81 -7.54 -8.89 3.83
N PRO A 82 -7.87 -9.25 5.08
CA PRO A 82 -8.88 -8.51 5.85
C PRO A 82 -8.44 -7.08 6.15
N GLU A 83 -7.14 -6.88 6.40
CA GLU A 83 -6.55 -5.58 6.73
C GLU A 83 -5.07 -5.51 6.34
N LEU A 84 -4.57 -4.28 6.14
CA LEU A 84 -3.16 -3.96 5.99
C LEU A 84 -2.68 -3.22 7.23
N VAL A 85 -1.63 -3.73 7.87
CA VAL A 85 -0.99 -3.09 9.02
C VAL A 85 0.27 -2.39 8.55
N LEU A 86 0.21 -1.06 8.42
CA LEU A 86 1.32 -0.24 8.00
C LEU A 86 2.15 0.19 9.21
N ALA A 87 3.40 -0.25 9.26
CA ALA A 87 4.33 0.17 10.28
C ALA A 87 4.57 1.68 10.21
N ALA A 88 4.37 2.38 11.33
CA ALA A 88 4.55 3.83 11.43
C ALA A 88 5.57 4.18 12.52
N SER A 89 6.72 3.50 12.50
CA SER A 89 7.76 3.64 13.52
C SER A 89 8.53 4.96 13.45
N GLY A 90 8.41 5.72 12.35
CA GLY A 90 9.23 6.91 12.07
C GLY A 90 10.70 6.59 11.76
N ALA A 91 11.07 5.30 11.71
CA ALA A 91 12.42 4.83 11.37
C ALA A 91 12.58 4.48 9.89
N THR A 92 11.50 4.51 9.11
CA THR A 92 11.52 4.27 7.67
C THR A 92 12.02 5.50 6.91
N VAL A 93 12.64 5.27 5.75
CA VAL A 93 13.18 6.36 4.90
C VAL A 93 12.10 7.32 4.42
N SER A 94 10.88 6.82 4.26
CA SER A 94 9.69 7.60 3.92
C SER A 94 8.49 7.17 4.77
N GLY A 95 7.48 8.03 4.87
CA GLY A 95 6.13 7.59 5.19
C GLY A 95 5.50 6.78 4.06
N TRP A 96 4.28 6.33 4.30
CA TRP A 96 3.43 5.69 3.30
C TRP A 96 2.70 6.75 2.49
N ARG A 97 2.87 6.76 1.18
CA ARG A 97 2.08 7.60 0.28
C ARG A 97 0.85 6.83 -0.15
N LEU A 98 -0.32 7.30 0.26
CA LEU A 98 -1.59 6.76 -0.20
C LEU A 98 -2.21 7.73 -1.20
N CYS A 99 -2.47 7.23 -2.41
CA CYS A 99 -3.13 7.98 -3.47
C CYS A 99 -4.47 7.33 -3.84
N ASP A 100 -5.52 8.13 -3.94
CA ASP A 100 -6.86 7.72 -4.38
C ASP A 100 -7.43 8.74 -5.37
N ALA A 101 -8.73 8.66 -5.64
CA ALA A 101 -9.42 9.57 -6.57
C ALA A 101 -9.38 11.04 -6.11
N ASP A 102 -9.26 11.30 -4.80
CA ASP A 102 -9.27 12.64 -4.21
C ASP A 102 -7.86 13.23 -4.07
N GLY A 103 -6.82 12.41 -4.28
CA GLY A 103 -5.43 12.83 -4.36
C GLY A 103 -4.49 11.96 -3.53
N CYS A 104 -3.29 12.49 -3.25
CA CYS A 104 -2.26 11.77 -2.51
C CYS A 104 -2.03 12.39 -1.13
N ARG A 105 -1.92 11.54 -0.10
CA ARG A 105 -1.57 11.91 1.26
C ARG A 105 -0.45 11.05 1.81
N GLU A 106 0.38 11.63 2.66
CA GLU A 106 1.46 10.91 3.35
C GLU A 106 0.99 10.51 4.75
N LEU A 107 1.19 9.24 5.09
CA LEU A 107 0.78 8.62 6.34
C LEU A 107 2.00 8.04 7.06
N GLY A 108 2.00 8.02 8.39
CA GLY A 108 3.01 7.29 9.15
C GLY A 108 4.43 7.86 9.08
N ARG A 109 4.61 9.12 8.63
CA ARG A 109 5.93 9.78 8.58
C ARG A 109 6.55 9.94 9.97
N GLN A 110 5.73 10.27 10.97
CA GLN A 110 6.16 10.39 12.36
C GLN A 110 5.83 9.11 13.12
N THR A 111 6.62 8.83 14.16
CA THR A 111 6.41 7.70 15.07
C THR A 111 5.01 7.74 15.68
N GLN A 112 4.26 6.68 15.46
CA GLN A 112 2.91 6.49 15.98
C GLN A 112 2.54 5.01 16.05
N THR A 113 1.38 4.69 16.62
CA THR A 113 0.79 3.35 16.54
C THR A 113 0.63 2.94 15.07
N PRO A 114 0.86 1.66 14.69
CA PRO A 114 0.65 1.21 13.32
C PRO A 114 -0.70 1.64 12.75
N LEU A 115 -0.69 2.00 11.48
CA LEU A 115 -1.90 2.39 10.76
C LEU A 115 -2.53 1.12 10.19
N VAL A 116 -3.81 0.91 10.46
CA VAL A 116 -4.55 -0.23 9.91
C VAL A 116 -5.47 0.26 8.81
N LEU A 117 -5.35 -0.30 7.60
CA LEU A 117 -6.32 -0.11 6.52
C LEU A 117 -7.18 -1.35 6.38
N ARG A 118 -8.49 -1.17 6.43
CA ARG A 118 -9.46 -2.25 6.21
C ARG A 118 -10.72 -1.73 5.52
N PRO A 119 -11.52 -2.57 4.85
CA PRO A 119 -12.85 -2.17 4.41
C PRO A 119 -13.64 -1.61 5.61
N CYS A 120 -14.36 -0.51 5.39
CA CYS A 120 -15.28 0.02 6.39
C CYS A 120 -16.48 -0.93 6.58
N ASP A 121 -16.99 -1.01 7.80
CA ASP A 121 -18.22 -1.73 8.15
C ASP A 121 -19.47 -0.88 7.86
#